data_AF-A0A0D9P340-F1
#
_entry.id   AF-A0A0D9P340-F1
#
_cell.length_a   1.000
_cell.length_b   1.000
_cell.length_c   1.000
_cell.angle_alpha   90.00
_cell.angle_beta   90.00
_cell.angle_gamma   90.00
#
_symmetry.space_group_name_H-M   'P 1'
#
loop_
_entity.id
_entity.type
_entity.pdbx_description
1 polymer ?
#
loop_
_entity_poly.entity_id
_entity_poly.type
_entity_poly.pdbx_seq_one_letter_code
_entity_poly.pdbx_strand_id
1 'polypeptide(L)'
;MEWFGHAKVEFTHAPAPRAIREKDGKETDLLKIVEESTPPCHLNPLLFNGHIQTMWTATKPSGPPVYYRRKTFDADHKTYKGTFAVDFAVQPYEGGDESLPRRTTYYTDEEFDNIGSDDSKPMLVVLHGLSGGSHEIYLRHTIAPLLGDGGWEVCVVNSRGCAGSKITSGVLYNARATWDCRQTVKWLKKTFPNRPLFGLGFSLGANMLTNYCGEEGEDCLLKGAVVCSNPFNLEISSKMLQNRFIGKEVYLRVMGFAMKNLISTHKEALKKYTDLDLASLEKVTYLYDFDREVQCPTWGYPTEDAYYRDASSTDAVLNIRIPFIAVQATDDPIAVKEALPYAEFRQNPNTVMITTSMGGHLCWFEMGGSRWHPKPICNFLNHLAFKADLDSITPSRVPSPENPKHGADYNPMRRKLQILED
;
A
#
# COMPACT_ATOMS: atom_id res chain seq x y z
N MET A 1 26.38 16.31 -7.46
CA MET A 1 27.07 15.02 -7.66
C MET A 1 26.56 14.08 -6.58
N GLU A 2 25.77 13.08 -6.95
CA GLU A 2 25.18 12.06 -6.07
C GLU A 2 26.22 11.01 -5.66
N TRP A 3 27.41 11.47 -5.27
CA TRP A 3 28.54 10.62 -4.93
C TRP A 3 28.44 10.21 -3.46
N PHE A 4 28.81 8.96 -3.14
CA PHE A 4 28.79 8.37 -1.79
C PHE A 4 27.42 8.19 -1.12
N GLY A 5 26.35 7.96 -1.89
CA GLY A 5 25.04 7.58 -1.34
C GLY A 5 24.17 8.74 -0.87
N HIS A 6 24.58 9.99 -1.12
CA HIS A 6 23.75 11.17 -0.88
C HIS A 6 22.69 11.30 -1.99
N ALA A 7 21.47 10.86 -1.70
CA ALA A 7 20.35 10.96 -2.65
C ALA A 7 19.74 12.37 -2.61
N LYS A 8 19.45 12.94 -3.78
CA LYS A 8 18.71 14.20 -3.88
C LYS A 8 17.25 13.96 -3.49
N VAL A 9 16.69 14.81 -2.63
CA VAL A 9 15.27 14.77 -2.24
C VAL A 9 14.54 15.94 -2.92
N GLU A 10 13.39 15.66 -3.52
CA GLU A 10 12.51 16.66 -4.14
C GLU A 10 11.06 16.43 -3.71
N PHE A 11 10.27 17.51 -3.69
CA PHE A 11 8.85 17.49 -3.32
C PHE A 11 8.00 17.97 -4.50
N THR A 12 7.00 17.18 -4.88
CA THR A 12 5.98 17.57 -5.87
C THR A 12 4.64 17.73 -5.18
N HIS A 13 4.04 18.92 -5.30
CA HIS A 13 2.83 19.31 -4.60
C HIS A 13 2.07 20.36 -5.41
N ALA A 14 0.82 20.65 -5.02
CA ALA A 14 0.05 21.75 -5.60
C ALA A 14 0.61 23.12 -5.17
N PRO A 15 0.44 24.19 -5.97
CA PRO A 15 0.95 25.53 -5.65
C PRO A 15 0.51 26.07 -4.28
N ALA A 16 -0.68 25.69 -3.83
CA ALA A 16 -1.21 25.97 -2.50
C ALA A 16 -1.50 24.64 -1.78
N PRO A 17 -0.54 24.09 -1.02
CA PRO A 17 -0.76 22.89 -0.22
C PRO A 17 -1.86 23.11 0.83
N ARG A 18 -2.51 22.03 1.24
CA ARG A 18 -3.57 22.04 2.26
C ARG A 18 -3.07 22.65 3.57
N ALA A 19 -3.81 23.60 4.11
CA ALA A 19 -3.62 24.10 5.47
C ALA A 19 -3.94 23.04 6.51
N ILE A 20 -3.11 22.93 7.54
CA ILE A 20 -3.27 22.02 8.68
C ILE A 20 -3.14 22.83 9.96
N ARG A 21 -4.13 22.70 10.83
CA ARG A 21 -4.12 23.32 12.16
C ARG A 21 -3.40 22.42 13.14
N GLU A 22 -2.57 23.00 13.99
CA GLU A 22 -1.91 22.30 15.10
C GLU A 22 -2.72 22.46 16.40
N LYS A 23 -2.50 21.54 17.35
CA LYS A 23 -3.18 21.55 18.66
C LYS A 23 -2.88 22.80 19.50
N ASP A 24 -1.78 23.49 19.25
CA ASP A 24 -1.43 24.76 19.91
C ASP A 24 -2.12 25.99 19.27
N GLY A 25 -2.94 25.77 18.24
CA GLY A 25 -3.69 26.79 17.53
C GLY A 25 -2.96 27.42 16.35
N LYS A 26 -1.68 27.09 16.11
CA LYS A 26 -0.94 27.53 14.92
C LYS A 26 -1.49 26.87 13.66
N GLU A 27 -1.25 27.52 12.54
CA GLU A 27 -1.56 27.01 11.21
C GLU A 27 -0.25 26.75 10.47
N THR A 28 -0.12 25.56 9.90
CA THR A 28 0.95 25.16 8.99
C THR A 28 0.31 24.63 7.70
N ASP A 29 1.12 24.10 6.79
CA ASP A 29 0.63 23.45 5.59
C ASP A 29 1.25 22.06 5.42
N LEU A 30 0.60 21.25 4.59
CA LEU A 30 1.00 19.87 4.35
C LEU A 30 2.44 19.77 3.83
N LEU A 31 2.89 20.71 2.99
CA LEU A 31 4.25 20.68 2.46
C LEU A 31 5.28 20.88 3.57
N LYS A 32 5.11 21.90 4.42
CA LYS A 32 6.03 22.16 5.54
C LYS A 32 6.13 20.95 6.47
N ILE A 33 5.00 20.33 6.82
CA ILE A 33 4.99 19.12 7.64
C ILE A 33 5.82 18.02 6.98
N VAL A 34 5.70 17.86 5.66
CA VAL A 34 6.43 16.84 4.90
C VAL A 34 7.92 17.16 4.81
N GLU A 35 8.29 18.41 4.55
CA GLU A 35 9.70 18.86 4.53
C GLU A 35 10.37 18.64 5.89
N GLU A 36 9.73 19.04 6.98
CA GLU A 36 10.23 18.83 8.35
C GLU A 36 10.31 17.34 8.73
N SER A 37 9.38 16.54 8.22
CA SER A 37 9.34 15.10 8.47
C SER A 37 10.41 14.34 7.68
N THR A 38 10.98 14.93 6.62
CA THR A 38 11.87 14.24 5.67
C THR A 38 13.34 14.56 5.93
N PRO A 39 14.08 13.70 6.66
CA PRO A 39 15.51 13.93 6.89
C PRO A 39 16.33 13.73 5.60
N PRO A 40 17.57 14.24 5.54
CA PRO A 40 18.49 13.95 4.45
C PRO A 40 18.61 12.44 4.17
N CYS A 41 18.67 12.07 2.88
CA CYS A 41 18.71 10.68 2.44
C CYS A 41 20.16 10.23 2.17
N HIS A 42 20.75 9.53 3.13
CA HIS A 42 22.13 9.01 3.05
C HIS A 42 22.10 7.48 3.02
N LEU A 43 22.27 6.93 1.83
CA LEU A 43 22.20 5.49 1.55
C LEU A 43 23.59 4.85 1.58
N ASN A 44 23.61 3.53 1.65
CA ASN A 44 24.85 2.77 1.56
C ASN A 44 25.53 3.00 0.19
N PRO A 45 26.76 3.54 0.15
CA PRO A 45 27.44 3.86 -1.10
C PRO A 45 27.79 2.63 -1.96
N LEU A 46 27.80 1.42 -1.37
CA LEU A 46 27.99 0.17 -2.12
C LEU A 46 26.74 -0.25 -2.89
N LEU A 47 25.57 0.26 -2.51
CA LEU A 47 24.29 0.02 -3.18
C LEU A 47 23.98 1.23 -4.08
N PHE A 48 24.88 1.48 -5.03
CA PHE A 48 24.98 2.74 -5.78
C PHE A 48 23.95 2.92 -6.92
N ASN A 49 23.02 1.98 -7.09
CA ASN A 49 21.90 2.13 -8.02
C ASN A 49 20.68 1.33 -7.55
N GLY A 50 19.53 1.64 -8.14
CA GLY A 50 18.25 1.04 -7.79
C GLY A 50 18.17 -0.46 -8.03
N HIS A 51 18.91 -1.01 -9.00
CA HIS A 51 18.96 -2.46 -9.21
C HIS A 51 19.66 -3.17 -8.05
N ILE A 52 20.84 -2.70 -7.64
CA ILE A 52 21.62 -3.28 -6.54
C ILE A 52 20.87 -3.12 -5.22
N GLN A 53 20.27 -1.95 -4.96
CA GLN A 53 19.36 -1.72 -3.83
C GLN A 53 18.25 -2.79 -3.80
N THR A 54 17.53 -2.95 -4.92
CA THR A 54 16.39 -3.88 -5.03
C THR A 54 16.83 -5.33 -4.86
N MET A 55 17.92 -5.75 -5.50
CA MET A 55 18.46 -7.10 -5.40
C MET A 55 18.96 -7.41 -3.98
N TRP A 56 19.50 -6.42 -3.25
CA TRP A 56 19.96 -6.61 -1.87
C TRP A 56 18.85 -7.06 -0.93
N THR A 57 17.58 -6.70 -1.18
CA THR A 57 16.45 -7.19 -0.37
C THR A 57 16.31 -8.72 -0.43
N ALA A 58 16.75 -9.38 -1.51
CA ALA A 58 16.74 -10.84 -1.61
C ALA A 58 17.74 -11.53 -0.65
N THR A 59 18.71 -10.79 -0.08
CA THR A 59 19.70 -11.32 0.86
C THR A 59 19.16 -11.55 2.29
N LYS A 60 17.86 -11.29 2.51
CA LYS A 60 17.10 -11.55 3.75
C LYS A 60 17.81 -11.09 5.05
N PRO A 61 18.20 -9.80 5.16
CA PRO A 61 18.69 -9.28 6.45
C PRO A 61 17.62 -9.45 7.54
N SER A 62 18.04 -9.69 8.78
CA SER A 62 17.11 -9.80 9.90
C SER A 62 16.43 -8.44 10.17
N GLY A 63 15.15 -8.33 9.84
CA GLY A 63 14.33 -7.17 10.21
C GLY A 63 13.90 -7.20 11.69
N PRO A 64 13.49 -6.06 12.27
CA PRO A 64 13.08 -5.98 13.68
C PRO A 64 11.91 -6.93 13.99
N PRO A 65 11.89 -7.55 15.18
CA PRO A 65 10.79 -8.44 15.55
C PRO A 65 9.49 -7.64 15.71
N VAL A 66 8.43 -8.15 15.09
CA VAL A 66 7.05 -7.71 15.33
C VAL A 66 6.23 -8.99 15.48
N TYR A 67 5.34 -9.00 16.47
CA TYR A 67 4.48 -10.12 16.81
C TYR A 67 3.05 -9.76 16.45
N TYR A 68 2.30 -10.73 15.92
CA TYR A 68 0.97 -10.51 15.40
C TYR A 68 -0.01 -11.56 15.91
N ARG A 69 -1.27 -11.15 16.05
CA ARG A 69 -2.41 -12.08 16.15
C ARG A 69 -3.37 -11.86 15.00
N ARG A 70 -3.77 -12.96 14.38
CA ARG A 70 -4.62 -12.98 13.18
C ARG A 70 -6.08 -13.13 13.55
N LYS A 71 -6.94 -12.35 12.91
CA LYS A 71 -8.36 -12.66 12.72
C LYS A 71 -8.66 -12.85 11.24
N THR A 72 -9.45 -13.88 10.94
CA THR A 72 -10.06 -14.06 9.62
C THR A 72 -11.46 -13.46 9.64
N PHE A 73 -11.75 -12.62 8.64
CA PHE A 73 -13.05 -11.98 8.44
C PHE A 73 -13.77 -12.62 7.26
N ASP A 74 -15.08 -12.76 7.38
CA ASP A 74 -15.96 -13.00 6.24
C ASP A 74 -16.17 -11.68 5.48
N ALA A 75 -16.00 -11.72 4.16
CA ALA A 75 -16.19 -10.56 3.31
C ALA A 75 -17.68 -10.19 3.25
N ASP A 76 -18.01 -8.93 3.54
CA ASP A 76 -19.38 -8.42 3.58
C ASP A 76 -19.89 -7.90 2.22
N HIS A 77 -19.01 -7.89 1.21
CA HIS A 77 -19.36 -7.44 -0.13
C HIS A 77 -20.23 -8.49 -0.85
N LYS A 78 -21.29 -8.02 -1.51
CA LYS A 78 -22.26 -8.87 -2.21
C LYS A 78 -21.62 -9.88 -3.16
N THR A 79 -20.61 -9.46 -3.91
CA THR A 79 -20.00 -10.23 -5.01
C THR A 79 -18.51 -10.55 -4.79
N TYR A 80 -17.81 -9.80 -3.91
CA TYR A 80 -16.41 -10.08 -3.55
C TYR A 80 -16.36 -10.99 -2.31
N LYS A 81 -17.05 -12.13 -2.38
CA LYS A 81 -17.30 -13.08 -1.28
C LYS A 81 -16.03 -13.79 -0.84
N GLY A 82 -16.12 -14.58 0.23
CA GLY A 82 -15.03 -15.36 0.79
C GLY A 82 -14.50 -14.73 2.06
N THR A 83 -13.22 -14.95 2.36
CA THR A 83 -12.59 -14.52 3.60
C THR A 83 -11.26 -13.82 3.35
N PHE A 84 -10.88 -12.93 4.25
CA PHE A 84 -9.58 -12.27 4.26
C PHE A 84 -9.03 -12.23 5.70
N ALA A 85 -7.72 -12.05 5.84
CA ALA A 85 -7.05 -12.09 7.14
C ALA A 85 -6.49 -10.71 7.51
N VAL A 86 -6.63 -10.34 8.78
CA VAL A 86 -6.01 -9.14 9.35
C VAL A 86 -5.14 -9.55 10.53
N ASP A 87 -3.88 -9.13 10.49
CA ASP A 87 -2.89 -9.37 11.53
C ASP A 87 -2.73 -8.11 12.37
N PHE A 88 -3.07 -8.19 13.65
CA PHE A 88 -2.94 -7.10 14.61
C PHE A 88 -1.62 -7.23 15.34
N ALA A 89 -0.83 -6.15 15.39
CA ALA A 89 0.41 -6.14 16.14
C ALA A 89 0.11 -6.25 17.64
N VAL A 90 0.85 -7.11 18.34
CA VAL A 90 0.67 -7.38 19.77
C VAL A 90 2.01 -7.39 20.49
N GLN A 91 1.96 -7.40 21.82
CA GLN A 91 3.14 -7.60 22.65
C GLN A 91 3.78 -8.97 22.36
N PRO A 92 5.12 -9.10 22.53
CA PRO A 92 5.80 -10.37 22.34
C PRO A 92 5.20 -11.48 23.19
N TYR A 93 5.12 -12.68 22.62
CA TYR A 93 4.63 -13.88 23.28
C TYR A 93 5.47 -15.10 22.88
N GLU A 94 5.37 -16.18 23.66
CA GLU A 94 5.99 -17.47 23.36
C GLU A 94 5.06 -18.37 22.54
N GLY A 95 5.65 -19.16 21.64
CA GLY A 95 4.91 -20.06 20.75
C GLY A 95 4.72 -19.52 19.33
N GLY A 96 3.94 -20.25 18.55
CA GLY A 96 3.66 -19.94 17.15
C GLY A 96 2.66 -20.92 16.56
N ASP A 97 2.15 -20.58 15.38
CA ASP A 97 1.29 -21.45 14.60
C ASP A 97 2.03 -21.87 13.31
N GLU A 98 2.17 -23.17 13.08
CA GLU A 98 2.92 -23.71 11.93
C GLU A 98 2.27 -23.37 10.57
N SER A 99 0.97 -23.05 10.57
CA SER A 99 0.25 -22.63 9.37
C SER A 99 0.45 -21.15 9.03
N LEU A 100 1.05 -20.38 9.94
CA LEU A 100 1.22 -18.94 9.81
C LEU A 100 2.69 -18.52 9.71
N PRO A 101 2.97 -17.31 9.20
CA PRO A 101 4.31 -16.74 9.26
C PRO A 101 4.83 -16.63 10.69
N ARG A 102 6.16 -16.71 10.87
CA ARG A 102 6.81 -16.63 12.19
C ARG A 102 6.31 -15.43 13.00
N ARG A 103 6.13 -15.64 14.32
CA ARG A 103 5.58 -14.66 15.28
C ARG A 103 4.15 -14.22 14.96
N THR A 104 3.36 -15.14 14.41
CA THR A 104 1.93 -14.95 14.18
C THR A 104 1.17 -16.15 14.76
N THR A 105 0.10 -15.89 15.49
CA THR A 105 -0.88 -16.89 15.94
C THR A 105 -2.29 -16.37 15.66
N TYR A 106 -3.33 -17.18 15.79
CA TYR A 106 -4.70 -16.68 15.75
C TYR A 106 -5.09 -16.05 17.08
N TYR A 107 -6.02 -15.10 17.05
CA TYR A 107 -6.82 -14.79 18.23
C TYR A 107 -7.73 -15.97 18.57
N THR A 108 -7.97 -16.20 19.85
CA THR A 108 -9.16 -16.96 20.26
C THR A 108 -10.41 -16.10 20.04
N ASP A 109 -11.59 -16.72 19.94
CA ASP A 109 -12.83 -15.96 19.80
C ASP A 109 -13.06 -15.02 21.00
N GLU A 110 -12.79 -15.48 22.22
CA GLU A 110 -12.87 -14.66 23.44
C GLU A 110 -11.91 -13.46 23.41
N GLU A 111 -10.66 -13.65 22.99
CA GLU A 111 -9.71 -12.55 22.89
C GLU A 111 -10.14 -11.51 21.84
N PHE A 112 -10.71 -11.97 20.72
CA PHE A 112 -11.14 -11.09 19.64
C PHE A 112 -12.44 -10.35 19.98
N ASP A 113 -13.39 -11.00 20.64
CA ASP A 113 -14.65 -10.38 21.07
C ASP A 113 -14.41 -9.24 22.06
N ASN A 114 -13.31 -9.30 22.82
CA ASN A 114 -12.89 -8.28 23.78
C ASN A 114 -11.79 -7.33 23.23
N ILE A 115 -11.52 -7.32 21.92
CA ILE A 115 -10.44 -6.50 21.35
C ILE A 115 -10.76 -4.99 21.37
N GLY A 116 -12.04 -4.62 21.44
CA GLY A 116 -12.51 -3.24 21.41
C GLY A 116 -11.96 -2.38 22.55
N SER A 117 -11.77 -1.09 22.30
CA SER A 117 -11.29 -0.11 23.28
C SER A 117 -11.81 1.29 22.97
N ASP A 118 -12.06 2.07 24.01
CA ASP A 118 -12.43 3.50 23.94
C ASP A 118 -11.23 4.45 24.03
N ASP A 119 -10.00 3.93 24.04
CA ASP A 119 -8.80 4.80 23.99
C ASP A 119 -8.71 5.58 22.66
N SER A 120 -7.83 6.58 22.66
CA SER A 120 -7.60 7.48 21.52
C SER A 120 -6.25 7.25 20.83
N LYS A 121 -5.63 6.08 21.01
CA LYS A 121 -4.35 5.78 20.35
C LYS A 121 -4.53 5.80 18.83
N PRO A 122 -3.62 6.41 18.07
CA PRO A 122 -3.68 6.34 16.62
C PRO A 122 -3.49 4.89 16.15
N MET A 123 -4.25 4.50 15.13
CA MET A 123 -4.16 3.17 14.56
C MET A 123 -3.76 3.21 13.09
N LEU A 124 -2.76 2.42 12.72
CA LEU A 124 -2.27 2.30 11.35
C LEU A 124 -2.81 1.03 10.69
N VAL A 125 -3.49 1.20 9.56
CA VAL A 125 -3.94 0.12 8.67
C VAL A 125 -2.93 -0.02 7.54
N VAL A 126 -2.34 -1.21 7.42
CA VAL A 126 -1.20 -1.43 6.55
C VAL A 126 -1.50 -2.44 5.44
N LEU A 127 -1.14 -2.10 4.19
CA LEU A 127 -1.27 -2.96 3.01
C LEU A 127 0.11 -3.35 2.46
N HIS A 128 0.34 -4.65 2.30
CA HIS A 128 1.60 -5.21 1.82
C HIS A 128 1.71 -5.27 0.28
N GLY A 129 2.91 -5.50 -0.23
CA GLY A 129 3.18 -5.67 -1.67
C GLY A 129 2.79 -7.05 -2.23
N LEU A 130 3.11 -7.29 -3.51
CA LEU A 130 2.76 -8.52 -4.22
C LEU A 130 3.23 -9.79 -3.47
N SER A 131 2.32 -10.74 -3.24
CA SER A 131 2.56 -12.05 -2.61
C SER A 131 3.12 -12.05 -1.17
N GLY A 132 3.16 -10.88 -0.51
CA GLY A 132 3.78 -10.71 0.80
C GLY A 132 2.85 -10.94 2.01
N GLY A 133 3.01 -10.12 3.04
CA GLY A 133 2.17 -10.16 4.24
C GLY A 133 2.73 -9.34 5.40
N SER A 134 2.14 -9.48 6.59
CA SER A 134 2.62 -8.87 7.85
C SER A 134 4.08 -9.17 8.22
N HIS A 135 4.60 -10.31 7.73
CA HIS A 135 5.96 -10.80 8.00
C HIS A 135 7.06 -10.06 7.22
N GLU A 136 6.69 -9.29 6.22
CA GLU A 136 7.61 -8.57 5.34
C GLU A 136 8.55 -7.63 6.10
N ILE A 137 9.82 -7.63 5.70
CA ILE A 137 10.88 -6.93 6.44
C ILE A 137 10.72 -5.41 6.32
N TYR A 138 10.47 -4.91 5.11
CA TYR A 138 10.30 -3.47 4.86
C TYR A 138 9.14 -2.90 5.68
N LEU A 139 8.05 -3.67 5.81
CA LEU A 139 6.91 -3.37 6.66
C LEU A 139 7.30 -3.27 8.13
N ARG A 140 7.97 -4.29 8.65
CA ARG A 140 8.40 -4.32 10.06
C ARG A 140 9.38 -3.21 10.42
N HIS A 141 10.25 -2.78 9.49
CA HIS A 141 11.12 -1.63 9.71
C HIS A 141 10.36 -0.31 9.90
N THR A 142 9.17 -0.18 9.32
CA THR A 142 8.30 0.99 9.52
C THR A 142 7.35 0.82 10.70
N ILE A 143 6.87 -0.40 10.96
CA ILE A 143 5.92 -0.68 12.04
C ILE A 143 6.60 -0.64 13.41
N ALA A 144 7.78 -1.26 13.56
CA ALA A 144 8.41 -1.45 14.86
C ALA A 144 8.63 -0.14 15.65
N PRO A 145 9.08 0.98 15.05
CA PRO A 145 9.24 2.26 15.76
C PRO A 145 7.92 2.90 16.23
N LEU A 146 6.78 2.49 15.69
CA LEU A 146 5.46 3.03 16.06
C LEU A 146 4.82 2.28 17.24
N LEU A 147 5.24 1.03 17.48
CA LEU A 147 4.72 0.20 18.57
C LEU A 147 5.33 0.60 19.92
N GLY A 148 4.70 0.16 21.02
CA GLY A 148 5.19 0.40 22.38
C GLY A 148 5.23 1.91 22.69
N ASP A 149 6.43 2.44 22.93
CA ASP A 149 6.66 3.85 23.22
C ASP A 149 6.28 4.79 22.06
N GLY A 150 6.18 4.27 20.82
CA GLY A 150 5.65 5.03 19.69
C GLY A 150 4.15 5.36 19.84
N GLY A 151 3.43 4.60 20.68
CA GLY A 151 2.04 4.90 21.04
C GLY A 151 0.98 4.50 20.00
N TRP A 152 1.35 3.76 18.95
CA TRP A 152 0.42 3.31 17.90
C TRP A 152 -0.07 1.88 18.11
N GLU A 153 -1.29 1.65 17.64
CA GLU A 153 -1.80 0.32 17.35
C GLU A 153 -1.69 0.08 15.84
N VAL A 154 -1.41 -1.16 15.42
CA VAL A 154 -1.17 -1.46 14.00
C VAL A 154 -1.90 -2.73 13.60
N CYS A 155 -2.52 -2.72 12.43
CA CYS A 155 -3.01 -3.92 11.78
C CYS A 155 -2.55 -3.99 10.32
N VAL A 156 -2.31 -5.20 9.84
CA VAL A 156 -1.92 -5.48 8.45
C VAL A 156 -3.02 -6.30 7.80
N VAL A 157 -3.62 -5.77 6.73
CA VAL A 157 -4.59 -6.52 5.93
C VAL A 157 -3.80 -7.43 4.98
N ASN A 158 -3.87 -8.74 5.21
CA ASN A 158 -3.25 -9.71 4.33
C ASN A 158 -4.17 -10.00 3.15
N SER A 159 -3.64 -9.79 1.96
CA SER A 159 -4.29 -10.11 0.70
C SER A 159 -4.65 -11.59 0.64
N ARG A 160 -5.80 -11.91 0.04
CA ARG A 160 -6.35 -13.27 0.00
C ARG A 160 -5.36 -14.27 -0.60
N GLY A 161 -5.12 -15.37 0.10
CA GLY A 161 -4.14 -16.40 -0.28
C GLY A 161 -2.71 -16.13 0.21
N CYS A 162 -2.39 -14.91 0.63
CA CYS A 162 -1.06 -14.52 1.10
C CYS A 162 -0.87 -14.79 2.60
N ALA A 163 0.39 -14.82 3.05
CA ALA A 163 0.74 -14.95 4.47
C ALA A 163 0.07 -16.13 5.19
N GLY A 164 -0.15 -17.26 4.51
CA GLY A 164 -0.83 -18.44 5.07
C GLY A 164 -2.36 -18.36 5.11
N SER A 165 -2.97 -17.25 4.65
CA SER A 165 -4.42 -17.16 4.49
C SER A 165 -4.89 -18.06 3.33
N LYS A 166 -6.11 -18.60 3.44
CA LYS A 166 -6.72 -19.49 2.44
C LYS A 166 -7.47 -18.68 1.39
N ILE A 167 -7.53 -19.16 0.15
CA ILE A 167 -8.50 -18.69 -0.85
C ILE A 167 -9.83 -19.42 -0.63
N THR A 168 -10.91 -18.66 -0.50
CA THR A 168 -12.26 -19.17 -0.20
C THR A 168 -13.32 -18.68 -1.19
N SER A 169 -12.90 -18.08 -2.30
CA SER A 169 -13.76 -17.57 -3.37
C SER A 169 -13.03 -17.56 -4.72
N GLY A 170 -13.79 -17.32 -5.80
CA GLY A 170 -13.28 -17.35 -7.18
C GLY A 170 -12.55 -16.09 -7.61
N VAL A 171 -12.65 -15.01 -6.83
CA VAL A 171 -12.00 -13.73 -7.14
C VAL A 171 -10.75 -13.59 -6.28
N LEU A 172 -9.59 -13.67 -6.92
CA LEU A 172 -8.30 -13.45 -6.28
C LEU A 172 -8.03 -11.98 -6.05
N TYR A 173 -7.20 -11.61 -5.07
CA TYR A 173 -6.80 -10.22 -4.92
C TYR A 173 -5.97 -9.74 -6.13
N ASN A 174 -6.06 -8.45 -6.41
CA ASN A 174 -5.28 -7.79 -7.45
C ASN A 174 -5.08 -6.31 -7.11
N ALA A 175 -4.44 -5.54 -8.00
CA ALA A 175 -4.13 -4.12 -7.79
C ALA A 175 -5.37 -3.21 -7.59
N ARG A 176 -6.57 -3.69 -7.96
CA ARG A 176 -7.86 -3.00 -7.87
C ARG A 176 -8.66 -3.38 -6.62
N ALA A 177 -8.23 -4.38 -5.86
CA ALA A 177 -9.02 -5.00 -4.78
C ALA A 177 -9.10 -4.16 -3.49
N THR A 178 -9.88 -3.07 -3.50
CA THR A 178 -10.00 -2.14 -2.36
C THR A 178 -10.98 -2.59 -1.27
N TRP A 179 -11.78 -3.64 -1.51
CA TRP A 179 -12.89 -4.06 -0.65
C TRP A 179 -12.47 -4.53 0.75
N ASP A 180 -11.47 -5.40 0.86
CA ASP A 180 -11.04 -5.93 2.16
C ASP A 180 -10.48 -4.79 3.05
N CYS A 181 -9.75 -3.84 2.45
CA CYS A 181 -9.28 -2.64 3.14
C CYS A 181 -10.46 -1.76 3.60
N ARG A 182 -11.43 -1.51 2.72
CA ARG A 182 -12.64 -0.74 3.05
C ARG A 182 -13.44 -1.37 4.19
N GLN A 183 -13.67 -2.68 4.15
CA GLN A 183 -14.35 -3.40 5.22
C GLN A 183 -13.55 -3.33 6.52
N THR A 184 -12.23 -3.51 6.47
CA THR A 184 -11.36 -3.39 7.65
C THR A 184 -11.47 -2.00 8.28
N VAL A 185 -11.35 -0.92 7.49
CA VAL A 185 -11.42 0.45 8.01
C VAL A 185 -12.79 0.75 8.64
N LYS A 186 -13.89 0.31 8.01
CA LYS A 186 -15.24 0.46 8.58
C LYS A 186 -15.42 -0.31 9.88
N TRP A 187 -14.94 -1.56 9.93
CA TRP A 187 -14.97 -2.38 11.13
C TRP A 187 -14.15 -1.73 12.24
N LEU A 188 -12.94 -1.27 11.96
CA LEU A 188 -12.08 -0.58 12.92
C LEU A 188 -12.73 0.69 13.48
N LYS A 189 -13.37 1.50 12.63
CA LYS A 189 -14.05 2.72 13.09
C LYS A 189 -15.22 2.41 14.02
N LYS A 190 -15.90 1.28 13.83
CA LYS A 190 -16.98 0.81 14.70
C LYS A 190 -16.44 0.24 16.01
N THR A 191 -15.38 -0.57 15.95
CA THR A 191 -14.80 -1.28 17.11
C THR A 191 -13.95 -0.37 18.00
N PHE A 192 -13.33 0.66 17.43
CA PHE A 192 -12.46 1.62 18.11
C PHE A 192 -12.90 3.06 17.79
N PRO A 193 -14.03 3.53 18.34
CA PRO A 193 -14.68 4.76 17.90
C PRO A 193 -13.81 6.02 18.05
N ASN A 194 -12.94 6.05 19.07
CA ASN A 194 -12.10 7.19 19.42
C ASN A 194 -10.70 7.15 18.79
N ARG A 195 -10.29 6.02 18.19
CA ARG A 195 -8.97 5.89 17.55
C ARG A 195 -8.97 6.59 16.18
N PRO A 196 -8.08 7.56 15.93
CA PRO A 196 -7.88 8.08 14.58
C PRO A 196 -7.18 7.03 13.72
N LEU A 197 -7.72 6.79 12.52
CA LEU A 197 -7.21 5.76 11.61
C LEU A 197 -6.30 6.37 10.54
N PHE A 198 -5.19 5.70 10.24
CA PHE A 198 -4.24 6.10 9.21
C PHE A 198 -3.94 4.93 8.26
N GLY A 199 -3.54 5.24 7.03
CA GLY A 199 -3.18 4.23 6.03
C GLY A 199 -1.69 4.19 5.73
N LEU A 200 -1.13 3.00 5.53
CA LEU A 200 0.21 2.81 4.97
C LEU A 200 0.18 1.70 3.91
N GLY A 201 0.65 1.98 2.71
CA GLY A 201 0.75 1.00 1.64
C GLY A 201 2.15 0.89 1.07
N PHE A 202 2.55 -0.31 0.65
CA PHE A 202 3.82 -0.56 -0.03
C PHE A 202 3.60 -1.27 -1.36
N SER A 203 4.27 -0.83 -2.43
CA SER A 203 4.22 -1.46 -3.75
C SER A 203 2.77 -1.68 -4.22
N LEU A 204 2.35 -2.91 -4.51
CA LEU A 204 0.96 -3.21 -4.88
C LEU A 204 -0.07 -2.72 -3.84
N GLY A 205 0.22 -2.87 -2.55
CA GLY A 205 -0.63 -2.37 -1.46
C GLY A 205 -0.68 -0.83 -1.41
N ALA A 206 0.37 -0.15 -1.86
CA ALA A 206 0.34 1.30 -2.07
C ALA A 206 -0.62 1.71 -3.20
N ASN A 207 -0.65 0.95 -4.30
CA ASN A 207 -1.58 1.19 -5.39
C ASN A 207 -3.03 0.98 -4.94
N MET A 208 -3.29 -0.11 -4.21
CA MET A 208 -4.61 -0.41 -3.62
C MET A 208 -5.05 0.68 -2.63
N LEU A 209 -4.16 1.14 -1.75
CA LEU A 209 -4.47 2.21 -0.79
C LEU A 209 -4.75 3.54 -1.48
N THR A 210 -3.99 3.88 -2.53
CA THR A 210 -4.22 5.08 -3.34
C THR A 210 -5.59 5.06 -4.00
N ASN A 211 -5.94 3.93 -4.63
CA ASN A 211 -7.27 3.73 -5.20
C ASN A 211 -8.35 3.82 -4.13
N TYR A 212 -8.18 3.17 -2.97
CA TYR A 212 -9.13 3.29 -1.86
C TYR A 212 -9.34 4.75 -1.43
N CYS A 213 -8.27 5.51 -1.18
CA CYS A 213 -8.38 6.91 -0.78
C CYS A 213 -9.04 7.78 -1.85
N GLY A 214 -8.74 7.53 -3.14
CA GLY A 214 -9.40 8.21 -4.25
C GLY A 214 -10.88 7.84 -4.38
N GLU A 215 -11.23 6.56 -4.19
CA GLU A 215 -12.61 6.07 -4.26
C GLU A 215 -13.50 6.58 -3.13
N GLU A 216 -12.98 6.62 -1.90
CA GLU A 216 -13.74 7.16 -0.77
C GLU A 216 -13.82 8.69 -0.83
N GLY A 217 -12.78 9.37 -1.33
CA GLY A 217 -12.78 10.82 -1.51
C GLY A 217 -13.19 11.56 -0.23
N GLU A 218 -14.33 12.26 -0.28
CA GLU A 218 -14.89 13.00 0.86
C GLU A 218 -15.40 12.11 2.00
N ASP A 219 -15.71 10.84 1.72
CA ASP A 219 -16.18 9.86 2.69
C ASP A 219 -15.02 9.07 3.34
N CYS A 220 -13.76 9.40 3.01
CA CYS A 220 -12.61 8.67 3.51
C CYS A 220 -12.49 8.79 5.04
N LEU A 221 -12.54 7.65 5.73
CA LEU A 221 -12.48 7.57 7.19
C LEU A 221 -11.06 7.71 7.77
N LEU A 222 -10.03 7.71 6.92
CA LEU A 222 -8.64 7.86 7.34
C LEU A 222 -8.31 9.35 7.58
N LYS A 223 -7.49 9.64 8.59
CA LYS A 223 -6.98 10.99 8.90
C LYS A 223 -5.73 11.36 8.11
N GLY A 224 -5.04 10.37 7.57
CA GLY A 224 -3.93 10.56 6.65
C GLY A 224 -3.46 9.22 6.11
N ALA A 225 -2.75 9.25 4.99
CA ALA A 225 -2.22 8.04 4.38
C ALA A 225 -0.82 8.25 3.77
N VAL A 226 -0.04 7.18 3.77
CA VAL A 226 1.31 7.15 3.22
C VAL A 226 1.44 5.99 2.25
N VAL A 227 2.03 6.22 1.09
CA VAL A 227 2.36 5.15 0.14
C VAL A 227 3.84 5.16 -0.19
N CYS A 228 4.45 3.97 -0.32
CA CYS A 228 5.88 3.81 -0.57
C CYS A 228 6.11 2.88 -1.78
N SER A 229 6.94 3.34 -2.73
CA SER A 229 7.20 2.65 -4.01
C SER A 229 5.91 2.27 -4.76
N ASN A 230 4.94 3.18 -4.85
CA ASN A 230 3.67 2.93 -5.53
C ASN A 230 3.84 2.84 -7.06
N PRO A 231 3.48 1.73 -7.73
CA PRO A 231 3.41 1.67 -9.18
C PRO A 231 2.11 2.34 -9.70
N PHE A 232 2.04 3.68 -9.63
CA PHE A 232 0.85 4.48 -9.94
C PHE A 232 0.25 4.21 -11.33
N ASN A 233 1.09 3.96 -12.33
CA ASN A 233 0.68 3.55 -13.66
C ASN A 233 1.24 2.15 -13.97
N LEU A 234 0.38 1.14 -13.83
CA LEU A 234 0.74 -0.27 -13.98
C LEU A 234 1.06 -0.61 -15.45
N GLU A 235 0.38 0.03 -16.40
CA GLU A 235 0.60 -0.21 -17.83
C GLU A 235 2.00 0.27 -18.25
N ILE A 236 2.37 1.50 -17.86
CA ILE A 236 3.71 2.04 -18.12
C ILE A 236 4.76 1.20 -17.38
N SER A 237 4.55 0.89 -16.10
CA SER A 237 5.49 0.10 -15.31
C SER A 237 5.74 -1.29 -15.93
N SER A 238 4.66 -1.98 -16.35
CA SER A 238 4.75 -3.28 -17.02
C SER A 238 5.50 -3.18 -18.35
N LYS A 239 5.16 -2.21 -19.21
CA LYS A 239 5.84 -1.99 -20.50
C LYS A 239 7.32 -1.67 -20.34
N MET A 240 7.67 -0.83 -19.36
CA MET A 240 9.07 -0.49 -19.08
C MET A 240 9.88 -1.69 -18.58
N LEU A 241 9.28 -2.53 -17.73
CA LEU A 241 9.90 -3.78 -17.31
C LEU A 241 10.08 -4.74 -18.49
N GLN A 242 9.09 -4.88 -19.37
CA GLN A 242 9.15 -5.77 -20.53
C GLN A 242 10.23 -5.34 -21.54
N ASN A 243 10.41 -4.03 -21.73
CA ASN A 243 11.34 -3.46 -22.70
C ASN A 243 12.80 -3.42 -22.22
N ARG A 244 13.07 -3.73 -20.93
CA ARG A 244 14.42 -3.76 -20.36
C ARG A 244 14.83 -5.20 -20.05
N PHE A 245 16.03 -5.61 -20.43
CA PHE A 245 16.51 -6.99 -20.22
C PHE A 245 16.43 -7.42 -18.74
N ILE A 246 16.98 -6.62 -17.81
CA ILE A 246 16.90 -6.89 -16.37
C ILE A 246 15.43 -6.83 -15.90
N GLY A 247 14.66 -5.88 -16.42
CA GLY A 247 13.22 -5.76 -16.19
C GLY A 247 12.47 -7.07 -16.42
N LYS A 248 12.64 -7.63 -17.62
CA LYS A 248 11.94 -8.81 -18.10
C LYS A 248 12.49 -10.10 -17.49
N GLU A 249 13.79 -10.32 -17.61
CA GLU A 249 14.40 -11.62 -17.29
C GLU A 249 14.67 -11.80 -15.80
N VAL A 250 14.69 -10.72 -15.02
CA VAL A 250 14.84 -10.78 -13.56
C VAL A 250 13.52 -10.44 -12.87
N TYR A 251 13.04 -9.19 -12.93
CA TYR A 251 11.92 -8.77 -12.08
C TYR A 251 10.59 -9.41 -12.48
N LEU A 252 10.19 -9.34 -13.76
CA LEU A 252 8.91 -9.93 -14.20
C LEU A 252 8.91 -11.45 -14.02
N ARG A 253 10.05 -12.11 -14.23
CA ARG A 253 10.18 -13.56 -14.01
C ARG A 253 10.12 -13.95 -12.54
N VAL A 254 10.80 -13.22 -11.65
CA VAL A 254 10.73 -13.45 -10.21
C VAL A 254 9.32 -13.20 -9.67
N MET A 255 8.66 -12.11 -10.08
CA MET A 255 7.29 -11.83 -9.69
C MET A 255 6.30 -12.87 -10.23
N GLY A 256 6.45 -13.27 -11.50
CA GLY A 256 5.64 -14.33 -12.10
C GLY A 256 5.80 -15.66 -11.37
N PHE A 257 7.03 -16.05 -11.02
CA PHE A 257 7.31 -17.24 -10.24
C PHE A 257 6.73 -17.17 -8.82
N ALA A 258 6.84 -16.01 -8.15
CA ALA A 258 6.25 -15.80 -6.82
C ALA A 258 4.72 -15.99 -6.85
N MET A 259 4.05 -15.39 -7.84
CA MET A 259 2.60 -15.54 -8.01
C MET A 259 2.20 -16.97 -8.39
N LYS A 260 2.97 -17.63 -9.26
CA LYS A 260 2.79 -19.05 -9.60
C LYS A 260 2.89 -19.97 -8.38
N ASN A 261 3.88 -19.74 -7.51
CA ASN A 261 4.01 -20.50 -6.27
C ASN A 261 2.83 -20.25 -5.34
N LEU A 262 2.40 -18.98 -5.22
CA LEU A 262 1.24 -18.61 -4.42
C LEU A 262 -0.02 -19.35 -4.86
N ILE A 263 -0.35 -19.36 -6.16
CA ILE A 263 -1.54 -20.07 -6.64
C ILE A 263 -1.40 -21.60 -6.52
N SER A 264 -0.18 -22.12 -6.61
CA SER A 264 0.08 -23.57 -6.51
C SER A 264 -0.26 -24.11 -5.12
N THR A 265 -0.06 -23.31 -4.06
CA THR A 265 -0.47 -23.70 -2.69
C THR A 265 -1.99 -23.69 -2.49
N HIS A 266 -2.74 -23.08 -3.41
CA HIS A 266 -4.20 -22.97 -3.38
C HIS A 266 -4.90 -23.70 -4.53
N LYS A 267 -4.22 -24.64 -5.19
CA LYS A 267 -4.73 -25.36 -6.38
C LYS A 267 -6.14 -25.94 -6.18
N GLU A 268 -6.41 -26.55 -5.03
CA GLU A 268 -7.73 -27.15 -4.75
C GLU A 268 -8.83 -26.09 -4.54
N ALA A 269 -8.50 -24.95 -3.96
CA ALA A 269 -9.44 -23.83 -3.86
C ALA A 269 -9.74 -23.25 -5.25
N LEU A 270 -8.72 -23.09 -6.10
CA LEU A 270 -8.89 -22.61 -7.47
C LEU A 270 -9.79 -23.53 -8.29
N LYS A 271 -9.58 -24.86 -8.23
CA LYS A 271 -10.48 -25.83 -8.89
C LYS A 271 -11.92 -25.74 -8.42
N LYS A 272 -12.11 -25.42 -7.13
CA LYS A 272 -13.44 -25.37 -6.51
C LYS A 272 -14.19 -24.09 -6.86
N TYR A 273 -13.49 -22.97 -6.96
CA TYR A 273 -14.12 -21.65 -7.05
C TYR A 273 -13.92 -20.93 -8.38
N THR A 274 -13.14 -21.50 -9.31
CA THR A 274 -12.84 -20.91 -10.62
C THR A 274 -12.79 -21.98 -11.71
N ASP A 275 -13.01 -21.57 -12.95
CA ASP A 275 -12.83 -22.41 -14.15
C ASP A 275 -11.48 -22.15 -14.84
N LEU A 276 -10.45 -21.79 -14.06
CA LEU A 276 -9.12 -21.50 -14.59
C LEU A 276 -8.47 -22.73 -15.22
N ASP A 277 -7.83 -22.53 -16.39
CA ASP A 277 -7.00 -23.56 -17.01
C ASP A 277 -5.68 -23.73 -16.24
N LEU A 278 -5.69 -24.65 -15.28
CA LEU A 278 -4.53 -24.98 -14.46
C LEU A 278 -3.32 -25.43 -15.28
N ALA A 279 -3.50 -26.00 -16.49
CA ALA A 279 -2.39 -26.40 -17.34
C ALA A 279 -1.69 -25.18 -17.97
N SER A 280 -2.44 -24.11 -18.26
CA SER A 280 -1.87 -22.84 -18.71
C SER A 280 -1.14 -22.11 -17.58
N LEU A 281 -1.58 -22.25 -16.33
CA LEU A 281 -0.85 -21.73 -15.15
C LEU A 281 0.54 -22.36 -14.97
N GLU A 282 0.73 -23.60 -15.41
CA GLU A 282 2.05 -24.25 -15.40
C GLU A 282 3.02 -23.63 -16.42
N LYS A 283 2.52 -22.90 -17.42
CA LYS A 283 3.34 -22.23 -18.46
C LYS A 283 3.69 -20.78 -18.12
N VAL A 284 3.07 -20.20 -17.09
CA VAL A 284 3.36 -18.85 -16.60
C VAL A 284 4.85 -18.71 -16.31
N THR A 285 5.47 -17.73 -16.96
CA THR A 285 6.90 -17.38 -16.80
C THR A 285 7.06 -15.98 -16.23
N TYR A 286 6.27 -15.03 -16.72
CA TYR A 286 6.32 -13.62 -16.34
C TYR A 286 5.04 -13.18 -15.64
N LEU A 287 5.11 -12.08 -14.90
CA LEU A 287 3.95 -11.53 -14.18
C LEU A 287 2.76 -11.23 -15.12
N TYR A 288 3.01 -10.69 -16.32
CA TYR A 288 1.93 -10.44 -17.27
C TYR A 288 1.29 -11.71 -17.85
N ASP A 289 2.01 -12.84 -17.86
CA ASP A 289 1.39 -14.14 -18.18
C ASP A 289 0.44 -14.54 -17.05
N PHE A 290 0.85 -14.38 -15.80
CA PHE A 290 -0.02 -14.63 -14.65
C PHE A 290 -1.27 -13.76 -14.69
N ASP A 291 -1.11 -12.47 -14.97
CA ASP A 291 -2.25 -11.55 -15.04
C ASP A 291 -3.21 -11.92 -16.19
N ARG A 292 -2.68 -12.35 -17.35
CA ARG A 292 -3.50 -12.86 -18.47
C ARG A 292 -4.25 -14.14 -18.13
N GLU A 293 -3.56 -15.12 -17.54
CA GLU A 293 -4.12 -16.45 -17.31
C GLU A 293 -4.96 -16.56 -16.03
N VAL A 294 -4.82 -15.61 -15.09
CA VAL A 294 -5.51 -15.64 -13.79
C VAL A 294 -6.36 -14.41 -13.57
N GLN A 295 -5.76 -13.22 -13.59
CA GLN A 295 -6.48 -12.00 -13.22
C GLN A 295 -7.55 -11.65 -14.24
N CYS A 296 -7.25 -11.78 -15.53
CA CYS A 296 -8.22 -11.50 -16.59
C CYS A 296 -9.47 -12.39 -16.50
N PRO A 297 -9.38 -13.73 -16.47
CA PRO A 297 -10.55 -14.58 -16.35
C PRO A 297 -11.28 -14.46 -15.01
N THR A 298 -10.57 -14.29 -13.88
CA THR A 298 -11.24 -14.17 -12.57
C THR A 298 -11.94 -12.83 -12.33
N TRP A 299 -11.55 -11.78 -13.05
CA TRP A 299 -12.13 -10.44 -12.94
C TRP A 299 -12.88 -9.97 -14.19
N GLY A 300 -12.96 -10.80 -15.23
CA GLY A 300 -13.64 -10.46 -16.49
C GLY A 300 -12.91 -9.43 -17.35
N TYR A 301 -11.60 -9.22 -17.18
CA TYR A 301 -10.85 -8.35 -18.07
C TYR A 301 -10.58 -9.03 -19.41
N PRO A 302 -10.78 -8.33 -20.55
CA PRO A 302 -10.52 -8.92 -21.87
C PRO A 302 -9.03 -9.05 -22.19
N THR A 303 -8.16 -8.28 -21.52
CA THR A 303 -6.70 -8.29 -21.70
C THR A 303 -6.03 -7.83 -20.41
N GLU A 304 -4.78 -8.23 -20.18
CA GLU A 304 -3.96 -7.75 -19.06
C GLU A 304 -3.73 -6.24 -19.12
N ASP A 305 -3.67 -5.68 -20.33
CA ASP A 305 -3.58 -4.25 -20.57
C ASP A 305 -4.85 -3.50 -20.12
N ALA A 306 -6.04 -4.09 -20.32
CA ALA A 306 -7.28 -3.54 -19.78
C ALA A 306 -7.29 -3.57 -18.25
N TYR A 307 -6.80 -4.65 -17.66
CA TYR A 307 -6.59 -4.74 -16.21
C TYR A 307 -5.62 -3.67 -15.71
N TYR A 308 -4.45 -3.51 -16.33
CA TYR A 308 -3.46 -2.53 -15.89
C TYR A 308 -3.98 -1.09 -15.98
N ARG A 309 -4.76 -0.75 -17.01
CA ARG A 309 -5.40 0.57 -17.12
C ARG A 309 -6.46 0.81 -16.06
N ASP A 310 -7.29 -0.19 -15.76
CA ASP A 310 -8.33 -0.05 -14.73
C ASP A 310 -7.74 0.01 -13.31
N ALA A 311 -6.72 -0.81 -13.05
CA ALA A 311 -6.14 -0.94 -11.72
C ALA A 311 -5.09 0.11 -11.38
N SER A 312 -4.63 0.91 -12.35
CA SER A 312 -3.72 2.03 -12.10
C SER A 312 -4.35 3.06 -11.15
N SER A 313 -3.52 3.70 -10.31
CA SER A 313 -3.98 4.67 -9.30
C SER A 313 -3.58 6.12 -9.61
N THR A 314 -3.17 6.41 -10.85
CA THR A 314 -2.81 7.76 -11.31
C THR A 314 -3.97 8.75 -11.16
N ASP A 315 -5.14 8.44 -11.73
CA ASP A 315 -6.31 9.32 -11.66
C ASP A 315 -6.85 9.45 -10.23
N ALA A 316 -6.68 8.40 -9.40
CA ALA A 316 -7.11 8.42 -8.00
C ALA A 316 -6.46 9.54 -7.20
N VAL A 317 -5.22 9.94 -7.53
CA VAL A 317 -4.54 11.07 -6.90
C VAL A 317 -5.38 12.35 -6.97
N LEU A 318 -6.11 12.60 -8.06
CA LEU A 318 -6.94 13.80 -8.23
C LEU A 318 -8.14 13.85 -7.27
N ASN A 319 -8.58 12.70 -6.76
CA ASN A 319 -9.77 12.63 -5.88
C ASN A 319 -9.46 12.41 -4.40
N ILE A 320 -8.20 12.25 -4.01
CA ILE A 320 -7.82 12.11 -2.61
C ILE A 320 -8.15 13.41 -1.84
N ARG A 321 -8.85 13.30 -0.71
CA ARG A 321 -9.30 14.46 0.09
C ARG A 321 -8.69 14.55 1.48
N ILE A 322 -7.76 13.67 1.82
CA ILE A 322 -7.07 13.62 3.13
C ILE A 322 -5.58 13.88 2.93
N PRO A 323 -4.83 14.33 3.97
CA PRO A 323 -3.38 14.40 3.93
C PRO A 323 -2.75 13.09 3.44
N PHE A 324 -2.06 13.16 2.31
CA PHE A 324 -1.53 11.97 1.63
C PHE A 324 -0.10 12.22 1.15
N ILE A 325 0.81 11.31 1.47
CA ILE A 325 2.19 11.39 0.99
C ILE A 325 2.58 10.15 0.20
N ALA A 326 3.37 10.35 -0.86
CA ALA A 326 3.99 9.28 -1.62
C ALA A 326 5.52 9.37 -1.52
N VAL A 327 6.17 8.28 -1.11
CA VAL A 327 7.63 8.15 -1.07
C VAL A 327 8.07 7.30 -2.26
N GLN A 328 8.85 7.88 -3.17
CA GLN A 328 9.27 7.26 -4.43
C GLN A 328 10.76 7.43 -4.67
N ALA A 329 11.40 6.44 -5.29
CA ALA A 329 12.77 6.56 -5.76
C ALA A 329 12.75 6.68 -7.29
N THR A 330 13.46 7.65 -7.86
CA THR A 330 13.48 7.83 -9.32
C THR A 330 14.34 6.78 -10.04
N ASP A 331 15.16 6.03 -9.30
CA ASP A 331 15.91 4.87 -9.79
C ASP A 331 15.19 3.53 -9.52
N ASP A 332 13.94 3.55 -9.04
CA ASP A 332 13.15 2.35 -8.79
C ASP A 332 12.95 1.57 -10.10
N PRO A 333 13.42 0.31 -10.20
CA PRO A 333 13.32 -0.46 -11.44
C PRO A 333 11.93 -1.04 -11.70
N ILE A 334 11.01 -0.98 -10.72
CA ILE A 334 9.65 -1.55 -10.78
C ILE A 334 8.62 -0.41 -10.85
N ALA A 335 8.61 0.48 -9.86
CA ALA A 335 7.75 1.68 -9.85
C ALA A 335 8.49 2.84 -10.54
N VAL A 336 8.67 2.68 -11.85
CA VAL A 336 9.56 3.51 -12.65
C VAL A 336 9.18 5.00 -12.66
N LYS A 337 10.19 5.87 -12.78
CA LYS A 337 10.01 7.35 -12.82
C LYS A 337 8.99 7.80 -13.87
N GLU A 338 8.99 7.14 -15.02
CA GLU A 338 8.10 7.43 -16.16
C GLU A 338 6.61 7.21 -15.83
N ALA A 339 6.32 6.42 -14.80
CA ALA A 339 4.97 6.14 -14.32
C ALA A 339 4.51 7.05 -13.16
N LEU A 340 5.34 8.02 -12.73
CA LEU A 340 5.00 8.89 -11.60
C LEU A 340 4.06 10.03 -12.03
N PRO A 341 2.93 10.24 -11.31
CA PRO A 341 1.88 11.17 -11.70
C PRO A 341 2.18 12.61 -11.23
N TYR A 342 3.29 13.19 -11.69
CA TYR A 342 3.73 14.52 -11.28
C TYR A 342 2.69 15.61 -11.56
N ALA A 343 1.89 15.46 -12.62
CA ALA A 343 0.87 16.45 -12.97
C ALA A 343 -0.29 16.43 -11.96
N GLU A 344 -0.73 15.25 -11.56
CA GLU A 344 -1.85 15.03 -10.66
C GLU A 344 -1.52 15.51 -9.24
N PHE A 345 -0.30 15.24 -8.75
CA PHE A 345 0.18 15.79 -7.47
C PHE A 345 0.26 17.33 -7.47
N ARG A 346 0.50 17.97 -8.62
CA ARG A 346 0.48 19.44 -8.75
C ARG A 346 -0.93 20.03 -8.76
N GLN A 347 -1.97 19.22 -8.94
CA GLN A 347 -3.36 19.67 -8.91
C GLN A 347 -4.03 19.44 -7.56
N ASN A 348 -3.58 18.47 -6.76
CA ASN A 348 -4.24 18.13 -5.51
C ASN A 348 -3.53 18.72 -4.27
N PRO A 349 -4.13 19.70 -3.57
CA PRO A 349 -3.54 20.33 -2.39
C PRO A 349 -3.41 19.36 -1.20
N ASN A 350 -4.12 18.24 -1.19
CA ASN A 350 -4.07 17.24 -0.13
C ASN A 350 -2.90 16.26 -0.27
N THR A 351 -2.08 16.38 -1.33
CA THR A 351 -1.07 15.38 -1.68
C THR A 351 0.32 15.98 -1.81
N VAL A 352 1.34 15.26 -1.34
CA VAL A 352 2.76 15.58 -1.58
C VAL A 352 3.51 14.32 -1.97
N MET A 353 4.24 14.35 -3.09
CA MET A 353 5.13 13.26 -3.50
C MET A 353 6.58 13.64 -3.20
N ILE A 354 7.21 12.84 -2.35
CA ILE A 354 8.64 12.86 -2.05
C ILE A 354 9.34 11.95 -3.06
N THR A 355 10.25 12.49 -3.85
CA THR A 355 11.12 11.69 -4.71
C THR A 355 12.56 11.76 -4.25
N THR A 356 13.22 10.61 -4.12
CA THR A 356 14.67 10.53 -3.95
C THR A 356 15.33 10.12 -5.26
N SER A 357 16.53 10.64 -5.55
CA SER A 357 17.26 10.23 -6.76
C SER A 357 17.66 8.75 -6.75
N MET A 358 17.90 8.20 -5.55
CA MET A 358 18.28 6.82 -5.29
C MET A 358 17.39 6.18 -4.23
N GLY A 359 17.21 4.87 -4.32
CA GLY A 359 16.50 4.09 -3.30
C GLY A 359 16.10 2.69 -3.74
N GLY A 360 15.92 2.45 -5.05
CA GLY A 360 15.39 1.18 -5.57
C GLY A 360 13.97 0.88 -5.07
N HIS A 361 13.45 -0.31 -5.38
CA HIS A 361 12.09 -0.69 -5.01
C HIS A 361 12.00 -1.12 -3.55
N LEU A 362 11.33 -0.33 -2.71
CA LEU A 362 11.12 -0.55 -1.27
C LEU A 362 12.41 -0.51 -0.41
N CYS A 363 13.58 -0.21 -0.96
CA CYS A 363 14.86 -0.50 -0.32
C CYS A 363 15.40 0.62 0.56
N TRP A 364 15.94 1.69 -0.04
CA TRP A 364 16.60 2.78 0.67
C TRP A 364 17.55 2.31 1.78
N PHE A 365 18.37 1.30 1.51
CA PHE A 365 19.25 0.76 2.53
C PHE A 365 20.33 1.77 2.93
N GLU A 366 20.47 1.96 4.24
CA GLU A 366 21.51 2.77 4.85
C GLU A 366 22.69 1.87 5.29
N MET A 367 23.80 2.47 5.70
CA MET A 367 24.86 1.73 6.39
C MET A 367 24.29 1.08 7.67
N GLY A 368 24.67 -0.16 7.95
CA GLY A 368 24.14 -0.92 9.08
C GLY A 368 22.84 -1.70 8.78
N GLY A 369 22.29 -1.58 7.57
CA GLY A 369 21.17 -2.43 7.12
C GLY A 369 19.77 -1.93 7.47
N SER A 370 19.65 -0.77 8.13
CA SER A 370 18.38 -0.05 8.22
C SER A 370 17.93 0.48 6.86
N ARG A 371 16.72 1.01 6.81
CA ARG A 371 16.15 1.67 5.64
C ARG A 371 15.88 3.12 5.98
N TRP A 372 16.01 4.02 5.00
CA TRP A 372 15.70 5.44 5.19
C TRP A 372 14.20 5.71 5.18
N HIS A 373 13.42 5.03 4.32
CA HIS A 373 11.98 5.29 4.15
C HIS A 373 11.12 5.25 5.43
N PRO A 374 11.40 4.45 6.48
CA PRO A 374 10.68 4.52 7.74
C PRO A 374 10.71 5.91 8.40
N LYS A 375 11.79 6.68 8.22
CA LYS A 375 11.97 7.98 8.88
C LYS A 375 10.93 9.01 8.42
N PRO A 376 10.83 9.39 7.13
CA PRO A 376 9.80 10.32 6.69
C PRO A 376 8.37 9.79 6.94
N ILE A 377 8.15 8.48 6.81
CA ILE A 377 6.84 7.87 7.05
C ILE A 377 6.42 8.04 8.52
N CYS A 378 7.24 7.58 9.46
CA CYS A 378 6.93 7.64 10.89
C CYS A 378 6.87 9.09 11.40
N ASN A 379 7.76 9.97 10.92
CA ASN A 379 7.76 11.38 11.31
C ASN A 379 6.46 12.08 10.88
N PHE A 380 6.02 11.85 9.64
CA PHE A 380 4.77 12.41 9.12
C PHE A 380 3.55 11.89 9.87
N LEU A 381 3.46 10.57 10.07
CA LEU A 381 2.38 9.93 10.83
C LEU A 381 2.32 10.48 12.27
N ASN A 382 3.46 10.56 12.95
CA ASN A 382 3.56 11.10 14.30
C ASN A 382 3.18 12.58 14.36
N HIS A 383 3.58 13.38 13.36
CA HIS A 383 3.19 14.78 13.29
C HIS A 383 1.66 14.89 13.22
N LEU A 384 1.02 14.19 12.28
CA LEU A 384 -0.43 14.24 12.16
C LEU A 384 -1.14 13.73 13.42
N ALA A 385 -0.75 12.58 13.97
CA ALA A 385 -1.44 11.99 15.12
C ALA A 385 -1.27 12.80 16.41
N PHE A 386 -0.08 13.34 16.66
CA PHE A 386 0.27 13.89 17.97
C PHE A 386 0.33 15.42 18.00
N LYS A 387 0.63 16.09 16.89
CA LYS A 387 0.74 17.56 16.82
C LYS A 387 -0.43 18.24 16.13
N ALA A 388 -0.98 17.63 15.08
CA ALA A 388 -2.11 18.23 14.36
C ALA A 388 -3.42 18.13 15.15
N ASP A 389 -4.29 19.13 14.97
CA ASP A 389 -5.67 19.08 15.41
C ASP A 389 -6.46 18.14 14.47
N LEU A 390 -6.62 16.89 14.89
CA LEU A 390 -7.24 15.84 14.09
C LEU A 390 -8.72 16.12 13.77
N ASP A 391 -9.41 16.94 14.55
CA ASP A 391 -10.79 17.32 14.27
C ASP A 391 -10.87 18.33 13.12
N SER A 392 -9.83 19.14 12.93
CA SER A 392 -9.67 20.00 11.75
C SER A 392 -9.33 19.22 10.48
N ILE A 393 -8.77 18.01 10.62
CA ILE A 393 -8.43 17.12 9.50
C ILE A 393 -9.66 16.29 9.13
N THR A 394 -10.57 16.92 8.39
CA THR A 394 -11.68 16.25 7.70
C THR A 394 -11.40 16.18 6.20
N PRO A 395 -11.91 15.16 5.48
CA PRO A 395 -11.79 15.13 4.03
C PRO A 395 -12.23 16.47 3.42
N SER A 396 -11.36 17.09 2.60
CA SER A 396 -11.67 18.37 1.97
C SER A 396 -12.90 18.21 1.08
N ARG A 397 -13.94 19.01 1.30
CA ARG A 397 -15.08 19.09 0.38
C ARG A 397 -14.64 19.80 -0.89
N VAL A 398 -15.06 19.29 -2.03
CA VAL A 398 -14.84 19.91 -3.34
C VAL A 398 -15.57 21.26 -3.35
N PRO A 399 -14.88 22.40 -3.56
CA PRO A 399 -15.54 23.49 -4.26
C PRO A 399 -15.81 22.94 -5.66
N SER A 400 -17.08 22.84 -6.08
CA SER A 400 -17.42 22.45 -7.45
C SER A 400 -16.43 23.15 -8.39
N PRO A 401 -15.73 22.44 -9.29
CA PRO A 401 -14.89 23.12 -10.26
C PRO A 401 -15.75 24.24 -10.84
N GLU A 402 -15.22 25.47 -10.86
CA GLU A 402 -15.94 26.63 -11.42
C GLU A 402 -16.67 26.13 -12.65
N ASN A 403 -18.02 26.11 -12.56
CA ASN A 403 -18.88 25.36 -13.46
C ASN A 403 -18.25 25.37 -14.85
N PRO A 404 -17.76 24.23 -15.38
CA PRO A 404 -17.10 24.23 -16.65
C PRO A 404 -18.06 24.94 -17.59
N LYS A 405 -17.61 26.07 -18.18
CA LYS A 405 -18.49 27.10 -18.78
C LYS A 405 -19.47 26.56 -19.86
N HIS A 406 -19.34 25.27 -20.19
CA HIS A 406 -20.06 24.53 -21.23
C HIS A 406 -20.67 23.19 -20.74
N GLY A 407 -20.83 22.96 -19.43
CA GLY A 407 -21.59 21.82 -18.88
C GLY A 407 -20.92 20.43 -18.94
N ALA A 408 -19.61 20.36 -19.16
CA ALA A 408 -18.85 19.10 -19.20
C ALA A 408 -18.22 18.78 -17.83
N ASP A 409 -18.61 17.67 -17.19
CA ASP A 409 -18.06 17.23 -15.90
C ASP A 409 -16.97 16.15 -16.07
N TYR A 410 -15.87 16.26 -15.32
CA TYR A 410 -14.80 15.27 -15.28
C TYR A 410 -14.73 14.63 -13.89
N ASN A 411 -14.98 13.33 -13.83
CA ASN A 411 -14.84 12.54 -12.61
C ASN A 411 -13.60 11.63 -12.71
N PRO A 412 -12.52 11.90 -11.95
CA PRO A 412 -11.29 11.09 -11.96
C PRO A 412 -11.52 9.64 -11.52
N MET A 413 -12.57 9.37 -10.74
CA MET A 413 -12.92 8.02 -10.27
C MET A 413 -14.08 7.40 -11.05
N ARG A 414 -14.35 7.88 -12.28
CA ARG A 414 -15.42 7.32 -13.13
C ARG A 414 -15.18 5.85 -13.45
N ARG A 415 -13.92 5.43 -13.58
CA ARG A 415 -13.53 4.02 -13.73
C ARG A 415 -13.45 3.36 -12.35
N LYS A 416 -14.62 3.06 -11.81
CA LYS A 416 -14.73 2.19 -10.63
C LYS A 416 -15.16 0.81 -11.10
N LEU A 417 -14.26 -0.18 -10.97
CA LEU A 417 -14.64 -1.56 -11.24
C LEU A 417 -15.81 -1.93 -10.32
N GLN A 418 -16.92 -2.29 -10.93
CA GLN A 418 -18.06 -2.84 -10.24
C GLN A 418 -18.03 -4.35 -10.46
N ILE A 419 -18.08 -5.10 -9.37
CA ILE A 419 -18.31 -6.54 -9.46
C ILE A 419 -19.84 -6.70 -9.48
N LEU A 420 -20.40 -6.86 -10.67
CA LEU A 420 -21.84 -6.96 -10.94
C LEU A 420 -22.39 -8.30 -10.46
N GLU A 421 -23.70 -8.35 -10.18
CA GLU A 421 -24.43 -9.59 -9.90
C GLU A 421 -24.63 -10.38 -11.22
N ASP A 422 -24.61 -11.71 -11.16
CA ASP A 422 -25.00 -12.59 -12.28
C ASP A 422 -26.52 -12.61 -12.49
#